data_AF-A0A0E2H4V0-F1
#
_entry.id   AF-A0A0E2H4V0-F1
#
_cell.length_a   1.000
_cell.length_b   1.000
_cell.length_c   1.000
_cell.angle_alpha   90.00
_cell.angle_beta   90.00
_cell.angle_gamma   90.00
#
_symmetry.space_group_name_H-M   'P 1'
#
loop_
_entity.id
_entity.type
_entity.pdbx_description
1 polymer ?
#
loop_
_entity_poly.entity_id
_entity_poly.type
_entity_poly.pdbx_seq_one_letter_code
_entity_poly.pdbx_strand_id
1 'polypeptide(L)'
;MKTINLRDYYPHCREDILVDVSEEVLETILQAVRTEHTQERKARRWGTCYNSLDSCDWLEREYLTDPETPDEVITRQEEQLQVYEALTHLTPIQAKRIYDRYIAEKSCAEIADAEGVSRVTVYRAITSGLKKLKEYYVFRHWRE
;
A
#
# COMPACT_ATOMS: atom_id res chain seq x y z
N MET A 1 -31.46 16.17 -42.99
CA MET A 1 -30.11 15.98 -43.54
C MET A 1 -29.32 17.25 -43.27
N LYS A 2 -28.05 17.13 -42.89
CA LYS A 2 -27.14 18.24 -42.66
C LYS A 2 -25.86 17.97 -43.44
N THR A 3 -25.37 18.98 -44.16
CA THR A 3 -24.12 18.88 -44.90
C THR A 3 -22.95 19.17 -43.97
N ILE A 4 -21.97 18.29 -43.94
CA ILE A 4 -20.72 18.48 -43.19
C ILE A 4 -19.51 18.37 -44.11
N ASN A 5 -18.42 19.05 -43.76
CA ASN A 5 -17.12 18.84 -44.39
C ASN A 5 -16.32 17.79 -43.59
N LEU A 6 -15.91 16.71 -44.24
CA LEU A 6 -15.14 15.65 -43.57
C LEU A 6 -13.75 16.11 -43.11
N ARG A 7 -13.18 17.13 -43.75
CA ARG A 7 -11.88 17.72 -43.38
C ARG A 7 -11.84 18.24 -41.94
N ASP A 8 -12.97 18.74 -41.44
CA ASP A 8 -13.05 19.34 -40.10
C ASP A 8 -12.98 18.29 -38.98
N TYR A 9 -13.36 17.04 -39.28
CA TYR A 9 -13.46 15.96 -38.30
C TYR A 9 -12.35 14.91 -38.45
N TYR A 10 -11.81 14.77 -39.66
CA TYR A 10 -10.87 13.70 -39.98
C TYR A 10 -9.54 14.27 -40.50
N PRO A 11 -8.44 14.17 -39.73
CA PRO A 11 -7.14 14.75 -40.09
C PRO A 11 -6.52 14.23 -41.40
N HIS A 12 -6.95 13.04 -41.86
CA HIS A 12 -6.46 12.42 -43.09
C HIS A 12 -7.16 12.95 -44.35
N CYS A 13 -8.33 13.57 -44.22
CA CYS A 13 -9.01 14.25 -45.31
C CYS A 13 -8.35 15.62 -45.54
N ARG A 14 -7.57 15.76 -46.60
CA ARG A 14 -6.85 17.01 -46.92
C ARG A 14 -7.62 17.92 -47.86
N GLU A 15 -8.72 17.46 -48.45
CA GLU A 15 -9.56 18.20 -49.39
C GLU A 15 -10.93 18.44 -48.77
N ASP A 16 -11.63 19.47 -49.24
CA ASP A 16 -12.99 19.79 -48.77
C ASP A 16 -13.98 18.81 -49.39
N ILE A 17 -14.47 17.86 -48.58
CA ILE A 17 -15.42 16.82 -49.00
C ILE A 17 -16.73 17.06 -48.26
N LEU A 18 -17.70 17.62 -48.97
CA LEU A 18 -19.04 17.90 -48.45
C LEU A 18 -19.93 16.66 -48.59
N VAL A 19 -20.45 16.18 -47.46
CA VAL A 19 -21.33 15.00 -47.39
C VAL A 19 -22.60 15.35 -46.65
N ASP A 20 -23.73 14.94 -47.21
CA ASP A 20 -25.03 15.04 -46.55
C ASP A 20 -25.21 13.85 -45.60
N VAL A 21 -25.35 14.18 -44.33
CA VAL A 21 -25.40 13.20 -43.23
C VAL A 21 -26.74 13.33 -42.50
N SER A 22 -27.24 12.23 -41.94
CA SER A 22 -28.44 12.24 -41.10
C SER A 22 -28.15 12.95 -39.77
N GLU A 23 -29.21 13.40 -39.09
CA GLU A 23 -29.05 14.10 -37.81
C GLU A 23 -28.45 13.20 -36.72
N GLU A 24 -28.84 11.92 -36.69
CA GLU A 24 -28.32 10.92 -35.75
C GLU A 24 -26.81 10.69 -35.91
N VAL A 25 -26.33 10.61 -37.16
CA VAL A 25 -24.90 10.41 -37.43
C VAL A 25 -24.11 11.67 -37.07
N LEU A 26 -24.67 12.87 -37.34
CA LEU A 26 -24.04 14.12 -36.91
C LEU A 26 -23.93 14.20 -35.39
N GLU A 27 -24.98 13.85 -34.66
CA GLU A 27 -24.98 13.86 -33.20
C GLU A 27 -23.94 12.87 -32.64
N THR A 28 -23.81 11.70 -33.27
CA THR A 28 -22.79 10.71 -32.90
C THR A 28 -21.38 11.26 -33.08
N ILE A 29 -21.10 11.95 -34.19
CA ILE A 29 -19.79 12.58 -34.44
C ILE A 29 -19.50 13.66 -33.39
N LEU A 30 -20.47 14.53 -33.09
CA LEU A 30 -20.31 15.56 -32.08
C LEU A 30 -20.08 14.97 -30.68
N GLN A 31 -20.76 13.88 -30.37
CA GLN A 31 -20.58 13.19 -29.10
C GLN A 31 -19.17 12.59 -28.99
N ALA A 32 -18.65 12.00 -30.06
CA ALA A 32 -17.27 11.50 -30.10
C ALA A 32 -16.25 12.62 -29.83
N VAL A 33 -16.39 13.77 -30.51
CA VAL A 33 -15.51 14.93 -30.31
C VAL A 33 -15.56 15.43 -28.85
N ARG A 34 -16.76 15.52 -28.25
CA ARG A 34 -16.90 15.91 -26.83
C ARG A 34 -16.23 14.91 -25.90
N THR A 35 -16.37 13.61 -26.16
CA THR A 35 -15.73 12.58 -25.34
C THR A 35 -14.20 12.70 -25.44
N GLU A 36 -13.66 12.88 -26.63
CA GLU A 36 -12.22 13.04 -26.86
C GLU A 36 -11.66 14.24 -26.09
N HIS A 37 -12.26 15.42 -26.22
CA HIS A 37 -11.86 16.61 -25.44
C HIS A 37 -11.95 16.39 -23.93
N THR A 38 -12.95 15.62 -23.48
CA THR A 38 -13.08 15.28 -22.06
C THR A 38 -11.92 14.39 -21.61
N GLN A 39 -11.55 13.37 -22.40
CA GLN A 39 -10.42 12.51 -22.09
C GLN A 39 -9.09 13.27 -22.12
N GLU A 40 -8.85 14.12 -23.12
CA GLU A 40 -7.65 14.96 -23.15
C GLU A 40 -7.54 15.87 -21.93
N ARG A 41 -8.65 16.48 -21.49
CA ARG A 41 -8.66 17.31 -20.29
C ARG A 41 -8.31 16.51 -19.04
N LYS A 42 -8.81 15.29 -18.92
CA LYS A 42 -8.51 14.40 -17.80
C LYS A 42 -7.06 13.96 -17.83
N ALA A 43 -6.51 13.64 -19.00
CA ALA A 43 -5.10 13.33 -19.20
C ALA A 43 -4.18 14.49 -18.78
N ARG A 44 -4.51 15.73 -19.18
CA ARG A 44 -3.75 16.92 -18.76
C ARG A 44 -3.84 17.15 -17.25
N ARG A 45 -4.99 16.84 -16.63
CA ARG A 45 -5.22 17.06 -15.19
C ARG A 45 -4.57 15.98 -14.31
N TRP A 46 -4.65 14.72 -14.72
CA TRP A 46 -4.29 13.55 -13.91
C TRP A 46 -3.08 12.79 -14.44
N GLY A 47 -2.45 13.27 -15.52
CA GLY A 47 -1.24 12.68 -16.09
C GLY A 47 -1.52 11.50 -17.02
N THR A 48 -0.43 10.87 -17.47
CA THR A 48 -0.42 9.71 -18.38
C THR A 48 -1.19 8.51 -17.82
N CYS A 49 -1.36 8.46 -16.50
CA CYS A 49 -2.10 7.46 -15.72
C CYS A 49 -3.54 7.24 -16.17
N TYR A 50 -4.17 8.29 -16.73
CA TYR A 50 -5.57 8.24 -17.12
C TYR A 50 -5.78 7.66 -18.53
N ASN A 51 -4.75 7.66 -19.37
CA ASN A 51 -4.85 7.35 -20.80
C ASN A 51 -4.18 6.05 -21.21
N SER A 52 -3.27 5.52 -20.41
CA SER A 52 -2.61 4.24 -20.67
C SER A 52 -2.70 3.38 -19.42
N LEU A 53 -3.02 2.10 -19.59
CA LEU A 53 -2.94 1.12 -18.51
C LEU A 53 -1.47 0.92 -18.12
N ASP A 54 -0.59 0.88 -19.14
CA ASP A 54 0.84 0.60 -19.02
C ASP A 54 1.66 1.81 -18.54
N SER A 55 1.05 2.99 -18.37
CA SER A 55 1.77 4.19 -17.91
C SER A 55 1.81 4.34 -16.39
N CYS A 56 1.24 3.38 -15.66
CA CYS A 56 1.24 3.33 -14.19
C CYS A 56 2.06 2.15 -13.67
N ASP A 57 3.37 2.13 -13.91
CA ASP A 57 4.30 1.14 -13.34
C ASP A 57 4.15 1.00 -11.80
N TRP A 58 3.80 2.09 -11.11
CA TRP A 58 3.58 2.09 -9.67
C TRP A 58 2.32 1.32 -9.26
N LEU A 59 1.28 1.28 -10.12
CA LEU A 59 0.02 0.61 -9.84
C LEU A 59 0.21 -0.91 -9.84
N GLU A 60 0.88 -1.46 -10.85
CA GLU A 60 1.17 -2.89 -10.90
C GLU A 60 2.04 -3.33 -9.71
N ARG A 61 3.05 -2.54 -9.37
CA ARG A 61 3.93 -2.80 -8.21
C ARG A 61 3.22 -2.69 -6.86
N GLU A 62 2.18 -1.88 -6.74
CA GLU A 62 1.41 -1.74 -5.50
C GLU A 62 0.47 -2.94 -5.23
N TYR A 63 0.01 -3.62 -6.29
CA TYR A 63 -0.86 -4.80 -6.16
C TYR A 63 -0.12 -6.14 -6.25
N LEU A 64 1.05 -6.19 -6.89
CA LEU A 64 1.91 -7.39 -6.92
C LEU A 64 2.84 -7.38 -5.72
N THR A 65 2.42 -8.03 -4.63
CA THR A 65 3.36 -8.42 -3.57
C THR A 65 4.14 -9.62 -4.09
N ASP A 66 5.45 -9.45 -4.31
CA ASP A 66 6.32 -10.58 -4.67
C ASP A 66 6.21 -11.66 -3.58
N PRO A 67 6.09 -12.94 -3.95
CA PRO A 67 6.09 -14.01 -2.97
C PRO A 67 7.44 -14.04 -2.26
N GLU A 68 7.41 -14.24 -0.94
CA GLU A 68 8.62 -14.32 -0.14
C GLU A 68 9.55 -15.40 -0.66
N THR A 69 10.83 -15.06 -0.74
CA THR A 69 11.86 -16.02 -1.13
C THR A 69 12.06 -17.06 -0.02
N PRO A 70 12.47 -18.30 -0.34
CA PRO A 70 12.75 -19.32 0.67
C PRO A 70 13.76 -18.86 1.73
N ASP A 71 14.77 -18.08 1.33
CA ASP A 71 15.79 -17.54 2.23
C ASP A 71 15.20 -16.56 3.25
N GLU A 72 14.27 -15.70 2.82
CA GLU A 72 13.54 -14.78 3.72
C GLU A 72 12.66 -15.56 4.71
N VAL A 73 12.01 -16.64 4.27
CA VAL A 73 11.19 -17.49 5.15
C VAL A 73 12.06 -18.13 6.24
N ILE A 74 13.22 -18.68 5.87
CA ILE A 74 14.17 -19.28 6.82
C ILE A 74 14.69 -18.22 7.80
N THR A 75 15.12 -17.07 7.28
CA THR A 75 15.64 -15.96 8.09
C THR A 75 14.61 -15.53 9.14
N ARG A 76 13.34 -15.37 8.74
CA ARG A 76 12.27 -15.03 9.68
C ARG A 76 12.05 -16.10 10.74
N GLN A 77 12.11 -17.38 10.38
CA GLN A 77 11.98 -18.46 11.36
C GLN A 77 13.12 -18.43 12.38
N GLU A 78 14.35 -18.18 11.95
CA GLU A 78 15.51 -18.02 12.84
C GLU A 78 15.35 -16.81 13.76
N GLU A 79 14.93 -15.66 13.23
CA GLU A 79 14.64 -14.45 14.01
C GLU A 79 13.56 -14.70 15.07
N GLN A 80 12.48 -15.42 14.71
CA GLN A 80 11.43 -15.78 15.65
C GLN A 80 11.96 -16.65 16.80
N LEU A 81 12.76 -17.67 16.49
CA LEU A 81 13.38 -18.54 17.50
C LEU A 81 14.30 -17.74 18.43
N GLN A 82 15.08 -16.80 17.90
CA GLN A 82 15.94 -15.92 18.71
C GLN A 82 15.12 -15.05 19.67
N VAL A 83 13.99 -14.49 19.21
CA VAL A 83 13.09 -13.72 20.08
C VAL A 83 12.54 -14.59 21.20
N TYR A 84 12.08 -15.82 20.89
CA TYR A 84 11.59 -16.74 21.91
C TYR A 84 12.68 -17.12 22.91
N GLU A 85 13.89 -17.41 22.46
CA GLU A 85 15.05 -17.67 23.32
C GLU A 85 15.31 -16.48 24.26
N ALA A 86 15.34 -15.26 23.74
CA ALA A 86 15.56 -14.06 24.53
C ALA A 86 14.46 -13.84 25.59
N LEU A 87 13.20 -14.17 25.28
CA LEU A 87 12.11 -14.10 26.25
C LEU A 87 12.27 -15.09 27.41
N THR A 88 12.92 -16.24 27.20
CA THR A 88 13.18 -17.20 28.30
C THR A 88 14.15 -16.67 29.36
N HIS A 89 14.98 -15.68 29.03
CA HIS A 89 15.90 -15.03 29.98
C HIS A 89 15.21 -14.01 30.89
N LEU A 90 13.94 -13.67 30.63
CA LEU A 90 13.15 -12.77 31.46
C LEU A 90 12.41 -13.52 32.57
N THR A 91 11.90 -12.78 33.56
CA THR A 91 10.93 -13.36 34.50
C THR A 91 9.62 -13.64 33.75
N PRO A 92 8.86 -14.68 34.13
CA PRO A 92 7.64 -15.08 33.39
C PRO A 92 6.62 -13.93 33.29
N ILE A 93 6.53 -13.08 34.32
CA ILE A 93 5.66 -11.90 34.32
C ILE A 93 6.16 -10.84 33.33
N GLN A 94 7.46 -10.60 33.24
CA GLN A 94 8.05 -9.66 32.27
C GLN A 94 7.84 -10.15 30.83
N ALA A 95 8.12 -11.43 30.58
CA ALA A 95 7.94 -12.05 29.27
C ALA A 95 6.47 -11.98 28.81
N LYS A 96 5.53 -12.38 29.69
CA LYS A 96 4.10 -12.31 29.42
C LYS A 96 3.63 -10.90 29.07
N ARG A 97 4.01 -9.89 29.87
CA ARG A 97 3.60 -8.49 29.62
C ARG A 97 4.21 -7.91 28.33
N ILE A 98 5.42 -8.32 27.97
CA ILE A 98 6.06 -7.92 26.70
C ILE A 98 5.36 -8.60 25.52
N TYR A 99 5.05 -9.89 25.62
CA TYR A 99 4.27 -10.62 24.63
C TYR A 99 2.90 -9.97 24.42
N ASP A 100 2.16 -9.72 25.50
CA ASP A 100 0.84 -9.09 25.44
C ASP A 100 0.90 -7.69 24.79
N ARG A 101 1.96 -6.93 25.05
CA ARG A 101 2.13 -5.57 24.51
C ARG A 101 2.49 -5.53 23.03
N TYR A 102 3.42 -6.37 22.58
CA TYR A 102 4.03 -6.25 21.25
C TYR A 102 3.57 -7.31 20.26
N ILE A 103 3.20 -8.51 20.74
CA ILE A 103 2.77 -9.61 19.88
C ILE A 103 1.24 -9.68 19.84
N ALA A 104 0.58 -9.48 20.99
CA ALA A 104 -0.88 -9.43 21.07
C ALA A 104 -1.46 -8.00 20.96
N GLU A 105 -0.61 -7.00 20.71
CA GLU A 105 -0.97 -5.58 20.49
C GLU A 105 -1.82 -4.91 21.59
N LYS A 106 -1.81 -5.43 22.81
CA LYS A 106 -2.61 -4.89 23.92
C LYS A 106 -2.05 -3.58 24.46
N SER A 107 -2.94 -2.72 24.93
CA SER A 107 -2.52 -1.52 25.65
C SER A 107 -1.98 -1.84 27.05
N CYS A 108 -1.05 -1.04 27.57
CA CYS A 108 -0.61 -1.21 28.97
C CYS A 108 -1.76 -1.05 29.98
N ALA A 109 -2.85 -0.37 29.59
CA ALA A 109 -4.06 -0.24 30.39
C ALA A 109 -4.85 -1.56 30.36
N GLU A 110 -5.11 -2.12 29.19
CA GLU A 110 -5.78 -3.43 29.06
C GLU A 110 -5.04 -4.55 29.82
N ILE A 111 -3.71 -4.57 29.76
CA ILE A 111 -2.89 -5.55 30.50
C ILE A 111 -3.04 -5.33 32.01
N ALA A 112 -3.03 -4.06 32.45
CA ALA A 112 -3.18 -3.70 33.85
C ALA A 112 -4.57 -4.10 34.38
N ASP A 113 -5.62 -3.83 33.62
CA ASP A 113 -7.00 -4.16 33.96
C ASP A 113 -7.20 -5.69 34.01
N ALA A 114 -6.65 -6.43 33.05
CA ALA A 114 -6.71 -7.90 33.03
C ALA A 114 -5.98 -8.57 34.19
N GLU A 115 -4.87 -7.99 34.66
CA GLU A 115 -4.11 -8.52 35.80
C GLU A 115 -4.54 -7.94 37.16
N GLY A 116 -5.41 -6.91 37.18
CA GLY A 116 -5.80 -6.19 38.39
C GLY A 116 -4.65 -5.40 39.02
N VAL A 117 -3.68 -4.95 38.23
CA VAL A 117 -2.47 -4.26 38.70
C VAL A 117 -2.44 -2.82 38.18
N SER A 118 -1.80 -1.90 38.89
CA SER A 118 -1.59 -0.54 38.39
C SER A 118 -0.82 -0.51 37.05
N ARG A 119 -1.28 0.37 36.13
CA ARG A 119 -0.62 0.68 34.86
C ARG A 119 0.87 0.99 34.99
N VAL A 120 1.28 1.68 36.07
CA VAL A 120 2.68 2.04 36.31
C VAL A 120 3.54 0.79 36.54
N THR A 121 3.00 -0.22 37.21
CA THR A 121 3.69 -1.48 37.47
C THR A 121 3.89 -2.27 36.18
N VAL A 122 2.88 -2.32 35.31
CA VAL A 122 2.98 -2.93 33.98
C VAL A 122 4.06 -2.22 33.16
N TYR A 123 4.01 -0.89 33.11
CA TYR A 123 4.99 -0.08 32.39
C TYR A 123 6.44 -0.30 32.89
N ARG A 124 6.64 -0.31 34.21
CA ARG A 124 7.96 -0.59 34.82
C ARG A 124 8.46 -2.00 34.51
N ALA A 125 7.56 -3.00 34.52
CA ALA A 125 7.91 -4.37 34.18
C ALA A 125 8.33 -4.51 32.71
N ILE A 126 7.61 -3.86 31.79
CA ILE A 126 7.93 -3.86 30.35
C ILE A 126 9.27 -3.15 30.11
N THR A 127 9.44 -1.94 30.64
CA THR A 127 10.68 -1.16 30.44
C THR A 127 11.92 -1.86 31.03
N SER A 128 11.80 -2.45 32.22
CA SER A 128 12.88 -3.26 32.80
C SER A 128 13.16 -4.55 32.01
N GLY A 129 12.13 -5.21 31.49
CA GLY A 129 12.30 -6.38 30.63
C GLY A 129 13.00 -6.04 29.31
N LEU A 130 12.60 -4.94 28.65
CA LEU A 130 13.26 -4.45 27.43
C LEU A 130 14.74 -4.10 27.68
N LYS A 131 15.07 -3.53 28.84
CA LYS A 131 16.46 -3.26 29.22
C LYS A 131 17.29 -4.56 29.32
N LYS A 132 16.74 -5.60 29.95
CA LYS A 132 17.39 -6.92 30.05
C LYS A 132 17.57 -7.58 28.68
N LEU A 133 16.56 -7.49 27.81
CA LEU A 133 16.67 -7.98 26.43
C LEU A 133 17.79 -7.24 25.69
N LYS A 134 17.87 -5.91 25.82
CA LYS A 134 18.96 -5.13 25.22
C LYS A 134 20.33 -5.59 25.73
N GLU A 135 20.48 -5.80 27.03
CA GLU A 135 21.72 -6.31 27.62
C GLU A 135 22.06 -7.72 27.09
N TYR A 136 21.07 -8.60 26.95
CA TYR A 136 21.23 -9.94 26.36
C TYR A 136 21.76 -9.88 24.92
N TYR A 137 21.16 -9.05 24.07
CA TYR A 137 21.58 -8.90 22.67
C TYR A 137 22.95 -8.24 22.52
N VAL A 138 23.28 -7.26 23.37
CA VAL A 138 24.62 -6.63 23.40
C VAL A 138 25.67 -7.64 23.85
N PHE A 139 25.39 -8.44 24.88
CA PHE A 139 26.32 -9.45 25.37
C PHE A 139 26.62 -10.52 24.31
N ARG A 140 25.60 -10.95 23.56
CA ARG A 140 25.71 -12.03 22.58
C ARG A 140 26.19 -11.55 21.19
N HIS A 141 26.63 -10.28 21.05
CA HIS A 141 27.23 -9.67 19.85
C HIS A 141 26.34 -9.67 18.59
N TRP A 142 25.01 -9.55 18.73
CA TRP A 142 24.08 -9.56 17.58
C TRP A 142 23.88 -8.19 16.92
N ARG A 143 24.74 -7.22 17.25
CA ARG A 143 24.83 -5.96 16.49
C ARG A 143 26.18 -5.94 15.81
N GLU A 144 26.23 -6.49 14.61
CA GLU A 144 27.17 -6.03 13.58
C GLU A 144 26.60 -4.79 12.88
#